data_AF-A0A9E4AI59-F1
#
_entry.id   AF-A0A9E4AI59-F1
#
_cell.length_a   1.000
_cell.length_b   1.000
_cell.length_c   1.000
_cell.angle_alpha   90.00
_cell.angle_beta   90.00
_cell.angle_gamma   90.00
#
_symmetry.space_group_name_H-M   'P 1'
#
loop_
_entity.id
_entity.type
_entity.pdbx_description
1 polymer ?
#
loop_
_entity_poly.entity_id
_entity_poly.type
_entity_poly.pdbx_seq_one_letter_code
_entity_poly.pdbx_strand_id
1 'polypeptide(L)'
;MDEYSRALDDYVNLIEKGEIALGEFVASGENFYLEYKRELFKWEPGSSTWSTTGLMDAGEQRPYGREGFRIAVSDETVYVGKRDGRLFQSLDGGNRWNDVTTNLPVSFNLFNEIIFAGSTIYVGTDNGVLTSDDGEKWVVLTDDNGDRIVMDCLAIASTEVYGVCDAGIYKLDNQGIWELSWQEVPDRVRDLVVSNGRFYIATNRLGMFHIPLKKKDE
;
A
#
# COMPACT_ATOMS: atom_id res chain seq x y z
N MET A 1 -32.08 1.31 -28.32
CA MET A 1 -31.01 1.44 -27.32
C MET A 1 -31.72 1.44 -25.99
N ASP A 2 -31.67 0.30 -25.32
CA ASP A 2 -32.32 0.08 -24.03
C ASP A 2 -31.62 0.89 -22.93
N GLU A 3 -32.33 1.08 -21.83
CA GLU A 3 -31.88 1.87 -20.68
C GLU A 3 -30.55 1.33 -20.11
N TYR A 4 -30.32 0.02 -20.27
CA TYR A 4 -29.10 -0.68 -19.89
C TYR A 4 -27.90 -0.30 -20.76
N SER A 5 -28.07 -0.21 -22.09
CA SER A 5 -27.03 0.25 -23.02
C SER A 5 -26.64 1.70 -22.77
N ARG A 6 -27.60 2.59 -22.47
CA ARG A 6 -27.29 3.99 -22.11
C ARG A 6 -26.53 4.10 -20.79
N ALA A 7 -26.92 3.32 -19.78
CA ALA A 7 -26.20 3.30 -18.51
C ALA A 7 -24.76 2.79 -18.67
N LEU A 8 -24.54 1.81 -19.56
CA LEU A 8 -23.20 1.31 -19.87
C LEU A 8 -22.35 2.36 -20.62
N ASP A 9 -22.93 3.05 -21.61
CA ASP A 9 -22.24 4.07 -22.39
C ASP A 9 -21.90 5.31 -21.54
N ASP A 10 -22.81 5.73 -20.65
CA ASP A 10 -22.53 6.81 -19.69
C ASP A 10 -21.45 6.40 -18.68
N TYR A 11 -21.46 5.14 -18.23
CA TYR A 11 -20.44 4.58 -17.34
C TYR A 11 -19.05 4.50 -18.01
N VAL A 12 -18.99 4.05 -19.27
CA VAL A 12 -17.75 4.02 -20.07
C VAL A 12 -17.24 5.44 -20.31
N ASN A 13 -18.11 6.40 -20.64
CA ASN A 13 -17.73 7.80 -20.82
C ASN A 13 -17.16 8.43 -19.53
N LEU A 14 -17.65 8.04 -18.35
CA LEU A 14 -17.14 8.52 -17.07
C LEU A 14 -15.77 7.91 -16.71
N ILE A 15 -15.52 6.65 -17.12
CA ILE A 15 -14.19 6.03 -17.03
C ILE A 15 -13.22 6.72 -18.01
N GLU A 16 -13.64 6.94 -19.26
CA GLU A 16 -12.81 7.59 -20.30
C GLU A 16 -12.48 9.05 -19.97
N LYS A 17 -13.34 9.75 -19.21
CA LYS A 17 -13.07 11.08 -18.68
C LYS A 17 -12.24 11.10 -17.39
N GLY A 18 -11.89 9.94 -16.82
CA GLY A 18 -11.18 9.83 -15.55
C GLY A 18 -12.01 10.27 -14.33
N GLU A 19 -13.34 10.38 -14.47
CA GLU A 19 -14.25 10.78 -13.39
C GLU A 19 -14.62 9.58 -12.48
N ILE A 20 -14.37 8.35 -12.94
CA ILE A 20 -14.49 7.11 -12.17
C ILE A 20 -13.12 6.44 -12.16
N ALA A 21 -12.26 6.83 -11.23
CA ALA A 21 -11.07 6.07 -10.92
C ALA A 21 -11.45 4.93 -9.97
N LEU A 22 -11.25 3.68 -10.40
CA LEU A 22 -11.12 2.57 -9.47
C LEU A 22 -9.80 2.81 -8.73
N GLY A 23 -9.87 2.88 -7.40
CA GLY A 23 -8.69 2.97 -6.57
C GLY A 23 -8.18 1.58 -6.23
N GLU A 24 -7.65 1.43 -5.02
CA GLU A 24 -7.05 0.18 -4.60
C GLU A 24 -8.10 -0.90 -4.27
N PHE A 25 -7.75 -2.16 -4.57
CA PHE A 25 -8.52 -3.36 -4.22
C PHE A 25 -7.63 -4.28 -3.40
N VAL A 26 -8.08 -4.66 -2.21
CA VAL A 26 -7.32 -5.52 -1.30
C VAL A 26 -8.21 -6.58 -0.67
N ALA A 27 -7.60 -7.71 -0.31
CA ALA A 27 -8.29 -8.83 0.30
C ALA A 27 -7.46 -9.44 1.43
N SER A 28 -8.14 -9.91 2.48
CA SER A 28 -7.57 -10.73 3.55
C SER A 28 -8.56 -11.81 3.93
N GLY A 29 -8.24 -13.07 3.66
CA GLY A 29 -9.19 -14.17 3.82
C GLY A 29 -10.42 -13.95 2.94
N GLU A 30 -11.59 -13.85 3.58
CA GLU A 30 -12.86 -13.57 2.87
C GLU A 30 -13.32 -12.11 2.99
N ASN A 31 -12.48 -11.22 3.56
CA ASN A 31 -12.74 -9.79 3.63
C ASN A 31 -12.15 -9.09 2.41
N PHE A 32 -12.97 -8.32 1.70
CA PHE A 32 -12.56 -7.60 0.50
C PHE A 32 -12.90 -6.13 0.60
N TYR A 33 -11.99 -5.27 0.14
CA TYR A 33 -12.15 -3.83 0.16
C TYR A 33 -11.82 -3.23 -1.20
N LEU A 34 -12.57 -2.20 -1.58
CA LEU A 34 -12.42 -1.51 -2.84
C LEU A 34 -12.63 -0.01 -2.63
N GLU A 35 -11.68 0.79 -3.08
CA GLU A 35 -11.93 2.21 -3.27
C GLU A 35 -12.69 2.46 -4.57
N TYR A 36 -13.82 3.14 -4.47
CA TYR A 36 -14.60 3.58 -5.61
C TYR A 36 -15.13 4.99 -5.36
N LYS A 37 -14.90 5.91 -6.31
CA LYS A 37 -15.34 7.32 -6.20
C LYS A 37 -14.93 8.00 -4.88
N ARG A 38 -13.69 7.74 -4.42
CA ARG A 38 -13.09 8.29 -3.18
C ARG A 38 -13.71 7.76 -1.89
N GLU A 39 -14.48 6.69 -1.94
CA GLU A 39 -15.09 6.06 -0.77
C GLU A 39 -14.64 4.60 -0.69
N LEU A 40 -14.40 4.14 0.54
CA LEU A 40 -13.99 2.77 0.79
C LEU A 40 -15.22 1.89 1.00
N PHE A 41 -15.36 0.90 0.14
CA PHE A 41 -16.37 -0.13 0.23
C PHE A 41 -15.76 -1.42 0.78
N LYS A 42 -16.58 -2.20 1.48
CA LYS A 42 -16.29 -3.56 1.89
C LYS A 42 -17.31 -4.54 1.34
N TRP A 43 -16.86 -5.75 1.05
CA TRP A 43 -17.72 -6.87 0.72
C TRP A 43 -17.52 -7.99 1.73
N GLU A 44 -18.62 -8.59 2.14
CA GLU A 44 -18.68 -9.69 3.11
C GLU A 44 -19.14 -10.98 2.41
N PRO A 45 -18.64 -12.15 2.86
CA PRO A 45 -18.96 -13.44 2.26
C PRO A 45 -20.46 -13.69 2.12
N GLY A 46 -20.89 -14.03 0.90
CA GLY A 46 -22.29 -14.33 0.60
C GLY A 46 -23.17 -13.10 0.36
N SER A 47 -22.63 -11.88 0.47
CA SER A 47 -23.35 -10.68 0.07
C SER A 47 -23.46 -10.57 -1.45
N SER A 48 -24.61 -10.11 -1.96
CA SER A 48 -24.77 -9.76 -3.38
C SER A 48 -24.31 -8.34 -3.70
N THR A 49 -23.99 -7.53 -2.69
CA THR A 49 -23.66 -6.10 -2.83
C THR A 49 -22.49 -5.69 -1.94
N TRP A 50 -21.77 -4.66 -2.37
CA TRP A 50 -20.79 -3.96 -1.54
C TRP A 50 -21.50 -3.00 -0.56
N SER A 51 -20.91 -2.80 0.62
CA SER A 51 -21.39 -1.85 1.63
C SER A 51 -20.34 -0.78 1.89
N THR A 52 -20.77 0.44 2.23
CA THR A 52 -19.84 1.52 2.60
C THR A 52 -19.26 1.27 3.99
N THR A 53 -17.98 1.60 4.16
CA THR A 53 -17.31 1.68 5.48
C THR A 53 -17.49 3.06 6.15
N GLY A 54 -18.10 4.01 5.45
CA GLY A 54 -18.20 5.42 5.85
C GLY A 54 -16.89 6.22 5.69
N LEU A 55 -15.78 5.58 5.32
CA LEU A 55 -14.52 6.28 5.11
C LEU A 55 -14.47 6.88 3.71
N MET A 56 -14.55 8.21 3.68
CA MET A 56 -14.46 9.00 2.45
C MET A 56 -13.18 9.84 2.45
N ASP A 57 -12.50 9.84 1.31
CA ASP A 57 -11.51 10.84 1.01
C ASP A 57 -12.19 12.12 0.53
N ALA A 58 -12.64 12.95 1.45
CA ALA A 58 -13.16 14.28 1.15
C ALA A 58 -12.09 15.39 1.17
N GLY A 59 -10.82 15.04 1.41
CA GLY A 59 -9.74 16.03 1.55
C GLY A 59 -9.37 16.70 0.24
N GLU A 60 -8.77 17.89 0.32
CA GLU A 60 -8.06 18.48 -0.82
C GLU A 60 -6.80 17.67 -1.09
N GLN A 61 -6.56 17.35 -2.36
CA GLN A 61 -5.34 16.64 -2.76
C GLN A 61 -4.14 17.54 -2.49
N ARG A 62 -3.15 17.02 -1.75
CA ARG A 62 -1.87 17.73 -1.60
C ARG A 62 -1.13 17.78 -2.94
N PRO A 63 -0.33 18.83 -3.20
CA PRO A 63 0.53 18.87 -4.38
C PRO A 63 1.36 17.58 -4.43
N TYR A 64 1.35 16.88 -5.57
CA TYR A 64 2.07 15.63 -5.82
C TYR A 64 1.51 14.36 -5.15
N GLY A 65 0.31 14.42 -4.55
CA GLY A 65 -0.42 13.25 -4.02
C GLY A 65 -0.58 12.12 -5.02
N ARG A 66 -0.16 10.89 -4.66
CA ARG A 66 -0.63 9.67 -5.34
C ARG A 66 -2.16 9.63 -5.30
N GLU A 67 -2.78 9.14 -6.35
CA GLU A 67 -4.24 9.01 -6.39
C GLU A 67 -4.72 7.81 -5.56
N GLY A 68 -5.92 7.96 -5.01
CA GLY A 68 -6.60 6.96 -4.19
C GLY A 68 -6.05 6.76 -2.77
N PHE A 69 -6.66 5.81 -2.09
CA PHE A 69 -6.22 5.27 -0.82
C PHE A 69 -4.94 4.43 -0.98
N ARG A 70 -4.23 4.27 0.14
CA ARG A 70 -3.39 3.12 0.40
C ARG A 70 -4.04 2.27 1.46
N ILE A 71 -4.23 0.97 1.21
CA ILE A 71 -5.04 0.10 2.05
C ILE A 71 -4.23 -1.15 2.41
N ALA A 72 -4.20 -1.48 3.69
CA ALA A 72 -3.71 -2.76 4.17
C ALA A 72 -4.76 -3.42 5.04
N VAL A 73 -4.90 -4.74 4.91
CA VAL A 73 -5.86 -5.53 5.68
C VAL A 73 -5.15 -6.74 6.25
N SER A 74 -5.38 -7.00 7.53
CA SER A 74 -5.03 -8.25 8.21
C SER A 74 -6.18 -8.62 9.14
N ASP A 75 -6.87 -9.71 8.82
CA ASP A 75 -8.11 -10.14 9.48
C ASP A 75 -9.17 -9.02 9.52
N GLU A 76 -9.51 -8.52 10.71
CA GLU A 76 -10.45 -7.40 10.93
C GLU A 76 -9.74 -6.04 11.03
N THR A 77 -8.40 -6.02 11.06
CA THR A 77 -7.64 -4.78 11.12
C THR A 77 -7.44 -4.21 9.73
N VAL A 78 -7.82 -2.95 9.54
CA VAL A 78 -7.69 -2.22 8.27
C VAL A 78 -6.96 -0.91 8.52
N TYR A 79 -5.92 -0.64 7.73
CA TYR A 79 -5.29 0.68 7.66
C TYR A 79 -5.58 1.34 6.32
N VAL A 80 -5.86 2.63 6.37
CA VAL A 80 -6.11 3.44 5.17
C VAL A 80 -5.31 4.75 5.23
N GLY A 81 -4.34 4.88 4.34
CA GLY A 81 -3.66 6.13 4.04
C GLY A 81 -4.45 6.93 3.02
N LYS A 82 -4.79 8.18 3.37
CA LYS A 82 -5.54 9.10 2.51
C LYS A 82 -4.62 10.07 1.77
N ARG A 83 -5.10 10.64 0.67
CA ARG A 83 -4.38 11.66 -0.13
C ARG A 83 -4.09 12.96 0.60
N ASP A 84 -4.83 13.25 1.68
CA ASP A 84 -4.59 14.42 2.53
C ASP A 84 -3.47 14.21 3.57
N GLY A 85 -2.82 13.03 3.55
CA GLY A 85 -1.72 12.63 4.42
C GLY A 85 -2.16 12.02 5.74
N ARG A 86 -3.46 11.72 5.91
CA ARG A 86 -3.97 11.10 7.14
C ARG A 86 -3.98 9.58 7.07
N LEU A 87 -3.61 8.94 8.17
CA LEU A 87 -3.67 7.50 8.36
C LEU A 87 -4.84 7.15 9.30
N PHE A 88 -5.74 6.30 8.81
CA PHE A 88 -6.87 5.78 9.58
C PHE A 88 -6.68 4.30 9.88
N GLN A 89 -7.14 3.86 11.05
CA GLN A 89 -7.15 2.47 11.50
C GLN A 89 -8.59 2.06 11.83
N SER A 90 -8.97 0.86 11.42
CA SER A 90 -10.13 0.14 11.93
C SER A 90 -9.66 -1.17 12.55
N LEU A 91 -10.26 -1.55 13.68
CA LEU A 91 -10.03 -2.82 14.37
C LEU A 91 -11.25 -3.75 14.28
N ASP A 92 -12.28 -3.35 13.54
CA ASP A 92 -13.58 -4.04 13.48
C ASP A 92 -14.08 -4.18 12.03
N GLY A 93 -13.17 -4.40 11.08
CA GLY A 93 -13.49 -4.68 9.68
C GLY A 93 -14.08 -3.47 8.94
N GLY A 94 -13.61 -2.28 9.24
CA GLY A 94 -14.04 -1.03 8.61
C GLY A 94 -15.39 -0.51 9.10
N ASN A 95 -15.90 -0.97 10.24
CA ASN A 95 -17.15 -0.47 10.81
C ASN A 95 -16.95 0.84 11.60
N ARG A 96 -15.77 1.00 12.22
CA ARG A 96 -15.33 2.23 12.91
C ARG A 96 -13.89 2.56 12.54
N TRP A 97 -13.60 3.85 12.54
CA TRP A 97 -12.30 4.39 12.13
C TRP A 97 -11.74 5.34 13.18
N ASN A 98 -10.47 5.13 13.53
CA ASN A 98 -9.66 5.99 14.36
C ASN A 98 -8.63 6.71 13.47
N ASP A 99 -8.50 8.02 13.61
CA ASP A 99 -7.39 8.77 12.98
C ASP A 99 -6.15 8.63 13.87
N VAL A 100 -5.13 7.94 13.36
CA VAL A 100 -3.87 7.68 14.09
C VAL A 100 -2.74 8.62 13.64
N THR A 101 -3.06 9.63 12.84
CA THR A 101 -2.06 10.52 12.22
C THR A 101 -1.21 11.26 13.25
N THR A 102 -1.79 11.63 14.40
CA THR A 102 -1.08 12.33 15.47
C THR A 102 -0.08 11.45 16.21
N ASN A 103 -0.15 10.13 16.05
CA ASN A 103 0.78 9.17 16.64
C ASN A 103 2.06 9.01 15.80
N LEU A 104 2.09 9.54 14.58
CA LEU A 104 3.20 9.39 13.66
C LEU A 104 4.34 10.36 14.02
N PRO A 105 5.59 9.88 14.18
CA PRO A 105 6.73 10.70 14.62
C PRO A 105 7.30 11.62 13.52
N VAL A 106 6.78 11.54 12.30
CA VAL A 106 7.26 12.32 11.15
C VAL A 106 6.10 12.82 10.32
N SER A 107 6.27 14.00 9.73
CA SER A 107 5.36 14.55 8.73
C SER A 107 5.81 14.13 7.33
N PHE A 108 4.83 13.77 6.50
CA PHE A 108 5.01 13.36 5.12
C PHE A 108 3.78 13.81 4.32
N ASN A 109 3.83 13.72 2.99
CA ASN A 109 2.72 14.13 2.13
C ASN A 109 2.06 12.96 1.41
N LEU A 110 2.79 11.84 1.28
CA LEU A 110 2.44 10.76 0.37
C LEU A 110 2.57 9.43 1.10
N PHE A 111 1.58 8.56 0.92
CA PHE A 111 1.73 7.13 1.18
C PHE A 111 2.15 6.46 -0.13
N ASN A 112 3.30 5.78 -0.11
CA ASN A 112 3.73 4.93 -1.22
C ASN A 112 3.02 3.58 -1.13
N GLU A 113 3.04 2.98 0.07
CA GLU A 113 2.51 1.65 0.34
C GLU A 113 2.21 1.46 1.82
N ILE A 114 1.25 0.59 2.14
CA ILE A 114 0.95 0.13 3.49
C ILE A 114 0.79 -1.38 3.42
N ILE A 115 1.53 -2.14 4.24
CA ILE A 115 1.46 -3.61 4.26
C ILE A 115 1.61 -4.19 5.66
N PHE A 116 1.10 -5.39 5.86
CA PHE A 116 1.31 -6.17 7.07
C PHE A 116 2.39 -7.25 6.87
N ALA A 117 3.26 -7.41 7.88
CA ALA A 117 4.06 -8.62 8.05
C ALA A 117 3.66 -9.28 9.38
N GLY A 118 2.82 -10.32 9.31
CA GLY A 118 2.17 -10.83 10.51
C GLY A 118 1.24 -9.77 11.12
N SER A 119 1.42 -9.47 12.41
CA SER A 119 0.66 -8.42 13.12
C SER A 119 1.27 -7.02 13.00
N THR A 120 2.48 -6.89 12.47
CA THR A 120 3.20 -5.61 12.38
C THR A 120 2.81 -4.90 11.09
N ILE A 121 2.45 -3.62 11.19
CA ILE A 121 2.15 -2.75 10.05
C ILE A 121 3.40 -1.99 9.62
N TYR A 122 3.60 -1.85 8.31
CA TYR A 122 4.63 -1.02 7.70
C TYR A 122 3.97 0.00 6.79
N VAL A 123 4.40 1.26 6.93
CA VAL A 123 3.86 2.40 6.19
C VAL A 123 5.02 3.07 5.45
N GLY A 124 5.10 2.84 4.14
CA GLY A 124 6.03 3.51 3.25
C GLY A 124 5.51 4.88 2.85
N THR A 125 6.33 5.91 3.03
CA THR A 125 5.98 7.31 2.74
C THR A 125 7.07 7.99 1.92
N ASP A 126 6.82 9.23 1.48
CA ASP A 126 7.84 10.11 0.90
C ASP A 126 8.86 10.66 1.93
N ASN A 127 8.78 10.23 3.19
CA ASN A 127 9.74 10.55 4.25
C ASN A 127 10.22 9.28 4.99
N GLY A 128 10.35 8.17 4.27
CA GLY A 128 10.84 6.90 4.79
C GLY A 128 9.72 5.92 5.16
N VAL A 129 10.11 4.81 5.79
CA VAL A 129 9.20 3.76 6.23
C VAL A 129 9.01 3.82 7.73
N LEU A 130 7.75 3.77 8.18
CA LEU A 130 7.39 3.65 9.59
C LEU A 130 6.85 2.25 9.88
N THR A 131 6.97 1.81 11.13
CA THR A 131 6.39 0.54 11.59
C THR A 131 5.72 0.67 12.95
N SER A 132 4.73 -0.19 13.21
CA SER A 132 4.05 -0.31 14.49
C SER A 132 3.47 -1.71 14.68
N ASP A 133 3.40 -2.17 15.94
CA ASP A 133 2.73 -3.42 16.32
C ASP A 133 1.31 -3.19 16.84
N ASP A 134 1.00 -1.98 17.29
CA ASP A 134 -0.25 -1.64 17.98
C ASP A 134 -1.02 -0.46 17.34
N GLY A 135 -0.40 0.25 16.40
CA GLY A 135 -0.94 1.47 15.79
C GLY A 135 -0.85 2.73 16.68
N GLU A 136 -0.34 2.60 17.90
CA GLU A 136 -0.20 3.69 18.87
C GLU A 136 1.25 4.18 18.96
N LYS A 137 2.22 3.25 18.91
CA LYS A 137 3.64 3.57 18.94
C LYS A 137 4.27 3.26 17.60
N TRP A 138 4.85 4.29 17.00
CA TRP A 138 5.44 4.21 15.67
C TRP A 138 6.94 4.44 15.73
N VAL A 139 7.69 3.64 14.98
CA VAL A 139 9.14 3.73 14.84
C VAL A 139 9.47 4.04 13.38
N VAL A 140 10.43 4.94 13.16
CA VAL A 140 10.97 5.21 11.82
C VAL A 140 12.12 4.26 11.57
N LEU A 141 12.07 3.55 10.44
CA LEU A 141 13.12 2.63 10.02
C LEU A 141 14.19 3.38 9.22
N THR A 142 15.45 3.04 9.45
CA THR A 142 16.61 3.66 8.79
C THR A 142 17.56 2.60 8.24
N ASP A 143 18.54 3.02 7.45
CA ASP A 143 19.71 2.19 7.15
C ASP A 143 20.78 2.28 8.25
N ASP A 144 21.92 1.62 8.03
CA ASP A 144 23.08 1.63 8.92
C ASP A 144 23.68 3.03 9.16
N ASN A 145 23.44 3.98 8.26
CA ASN A 145 23.91 5.37 8.39
C ASN A 145 22.92 6.24 9.17
N GLY A 146 21.74 5.70 9.52
CA GLY A 146 20.64 6.45 10.12
C GLY A 146 19.81 7.22 9.09
N ASP A 147 19.98 6.95 7.80
CA ASP A 147 19.23 7.59 6.72
C ASP A 147 17.87 6.91 6.52
N ARG A 148 16.85 7.73 6.26
CA ARG A 148 15.50 7.26 5.93
C ARG A 148 15.42 6.94 4.46
N ILE A 149 15.27 5.66 4.14
CA ILE A 149 15.12 5.23 2.74
C ILE A 149 13.65 5.33 2.35
N VAL A 150 13.37 6.10 1.30
CA VAL A 150 12.06 6.16 0.66
C VAL A 150 11.93 4.95 -0.26
N MET A 151 11.03 4.03 0.10
CA MET A 151 10.74 2.84 -0.71
C MET A 151 9.57 3.12 -1.65
N ASP A 152 9.72 2.71 -2.92
CA ASP A 152 8.63 2.73 -3.91
C ASP A 152 7.62 1.62 -3.63
N CYS A 153 8.13 0.42 -3.30
CA CYS A 153 7.34 -0.74 -2.93
C CYS A 153 7.97 -1.52 -1.75
N LEU A 154 7.14 -2.27 -1.04
CA LEU A 154 7.48 -3.18 0.03
C LEU A 154 6.93 -4.58 -0.31
N ALA A 155 7.57 -5.64 0.15
CA ALA A 155 7.11 -7.00 -0.06
C ALA A 155 7.49 -7.93 1.08
N ILE A 156 6.65 -8.94 1.34
CA ILE A 156 6.85 -9.90 2.42
C ILE A 156 7.21 -11.27 1.87
N ALA A 157 8.26 -11.87 2.43
CA ALA A 157 8.60 -13.28 2.23
C ALA A 157 8.51 -14.02 3.57
N SER A 158 7.39 -14.72 3.81
CA SER A 158 7.07 -15.31 5.11
C SER A 158 6.97 -14.24 6.20
N THR A 159 8.07 -13.94 6.90
CA THR A 159 8.15 -12.89 7.93
C THR A 159 9.22 -11.85 7.63
N GLU A 160 9.95 -12.01 6.52
CA GLU A 160 11.00 -11.07 6.11
C GLU A 160 10.37 -9.95 5.30
N VAL A 161 10.76 -8.70 5.61
CA VAL A 161 10.31 -7.51 4.90
C VAL A 161 11.39 -7.05 3.95
N TYR A 162 11.00 -6.77 2.71
CA TYR A 162 11.86 -6.22 1.68
C TYR A 162 11.28 -4.90 1.21
N GLY A 163 12.15 -3.95 0.89
CA GLY A 163 11.79 -2.69 0.26
C GLY A 163 12.58 -2.49 -1.01
N VAL A 164 11.99 -1.85 -2.01
CA VAL A 164 12.68 -1.50 -3.24
C VAL A 164 12.53 -0.02 -3.55
N CYS A 165 13.64 0.57 -4.00
CA CYS A 165 13.73 1.93 -4.48
C CYS A 165 14.75 2.00 -5.62
N ASP A 166 14.97 3.20 -6.17
CA ASP A 166 15.95 3.44 -7.24
C ASP A 166 17.38 3.01 -6.89
N ALA A 167 17.74 2.96 -5.59
CA ALA A 167 19.08 2.56 -5.14
C ALA A 167 19.27 1.03 -5.06
N GLY A 168 18.18 0.27 -5.01
CA GLY A 168 18.28 -1.17 -4.82
C GLY A 168 17.09 -1.79 -4.09
N ILE A 169 17.25 -3.09 -3.80
CA ILE A 169 16.38 -3.84 -2.90
C ILE A 169 17.08 -3.94 -1.55
N TYR A 170 16.36 -3.58 -0.50
CA TYR A 170 16.78 -3.66 0.88
C TYR A 170 15.99 -4.76 1.60
N LYS A 171 16.64 -5.40 2.56
CA LYS A 171 16.02 -6.32 3.50
C LYS A 171 16.01 -5.66 4.87
N LEU A 172 14.90 -5.74 5.60
CA LEU A 172 14.86 -5.32 6.99
C LEU A 172 15.48 -6.41 7.87
N ASP A 173 16.46 -6.03 8.68
CA ASP A 173 17.05 -6.92 9.68
C ASP A 173 16.16 -7.07 10.93
N ASN A 174 16.61 -7.85 11.91
CA ASN A 174 15.84 -8.09 13.14
C ASN A 174 15.92 -6.92 14.14
N GLN A 175 16.71 -5.88 13.83
CA GLN A 175 16.93 -4.70 14.65
C GLN A 175 16.17 -3.49 14.10
N GLY A 176 15.50 -3.64 12.96
CA GLY A 176 14.75 -2.58 12.29
C GLY A 176 15.63 -1.70 11.40
N ILE A 177 16.74 -2.23 10.90
CA ILE A 177 17.68 -1.55 10.00
C ILE A 177 17.58 -2.14 8.59
N TRP A 178 17.56 -1.26 7.59
CA TRP A 178 17.55 -1.62 6.18
C TRP A 178 18.96 -1.97 5.69
N GLU A 179 19.17 -3.22 5.31
CA GLU A 179 20.41 -3.71 4.70
C GLU A 179 20.25 -3.84 3.18
N LEU A 180 21.20 -3.29 2.41
CA LEU A 180 21.18 -3.42 0.95
C LEU A 180 21.39 -4.89 0.53
N SER A 181 20.38 -5.49 -0.08
CA SER A 181 20.43 -6.86 -0.58
C SER A 181 20.85 -6.93 -2.05
N TRP A 182 20.38 -6.00 -2.88
CA TRP A 182 20.66 -5.97 -4.32
C TRP A 182 20.78 -4.53 -4.82
N GLN A 183 21.88 -4.22 -5.52
CA GLN A 183 22.23 -2.86 -5.92
C GLN A 183 21.65 -2.43 -7.29
N GLU A 184 21.02 -3.35 -8.03
CA GLU A 184 20.57 -3.08 -9.40
C GLU A 184 19.06 -3.27 -9.54
N VAL A 185 18.38 -2.16 -9.79
CA VAL A 185 16.98 -2.13 -10.23
C VAL A 185 16.96 -1.33 -11.56
N PRO A 186 16.61 -1.97 -12.69
CA PRO A 186 16.90 -1.47 -14.04
C PRO A 186 16.01 -0.31 -14.49
N ASP A 187 14.91 -0.04 -13.77
CA ASP A 187 13.98 1.07 -14.02
C ASP A 187 13.11 1.28 -12.78
N ARG A 188 12.40 2.42 -12.73
CA ARG A 188 11.50 2.75 -11.64
C ARG A 188 10.44 1.67 -11.43
N VAL A 189 10.33 1.21 -10.18
CA VAL A 189 9.48 0.09 -9.80
C VAL A 189 8.02 0.52 -9.71
N ARG A 190 7.16 -0.37 -10.19
CA ARG A 190 5.70 -0.30 -10.12
C ARG A 190 5.15 -1.20 -9.03
N ASP A 191 5.72 -2.39 -8.92
CA ASP A 191 5.28 -3.43 -7.99
C ASP A 191 6.44 -4.39 -7.69
N LEU A 192 6.42 -4.96 -6.49
CA LEU A 192 7.39 -5.93 -6.00
C LEU A 192 6.63 -7.10 -5.37
N VAL A 193 6.88 -8.31 -5.89
CA VAL A 193 6.35 -9.53 -5.30
C VAL A 193 7.48 -10.48 -4.97
N VAL A 194 7.46 -11.05 -3.77
CA VAL A 194 8.36 -12.14 -3.41
C VAL A 194 7.63 -13.46 -3.48
N SER A 195 8.16 -14.39 -4.27
CA SER A 195 7.61 -15.74 -4.37
C SER A 195 8.68 -16.75 -4.74
N ASN A 196 8.60 -17.96 -4.19
CA ASN A 196 9.49 -19.08 -4.52
C ASN A 196 10.99 -18.72 -4.47
N GLY A 197 11.39 -17.93 -3.46
CA GLY A 197 12.78 -17.50 -3.28
C GLY A 197 13.29 -16.52 -4.34
N ARG A 198 12.40 -15.78 -5.00
CA ARG A 198 12.72 -14.75 -6.00
C ARG A 198 11.95 -13.46 -5.76
N PHE A 199 12.57 -12.35 -6.10
CA PHE A 199 11.91 -11.07 -6.33
C PHE A 199 11.38 -11.06 -7.77
N TYR A 200 10.13 -10.65 -7.93
CA TYR A 200 9.49 -10.32 -9.21
C TYR A 200 9.19 -8.83 -9.20
N ILE A 201 9.77 -8.11 -10.15
CA ILE A 201 9.81 -6.65 -10.12
C ILE A 201 9.18 -6.16 -11.41
N ALA A 202 8.01 -5.54 -11.29
CA ALA A 202 7.36 -4.85 -12.39
C ALA A 202 7.89 -3.42 -12.47
N THR A 203 8.21 -2.96 -13.68
CA THR A 203 8.77 -1.63 -13.93
C THR A 203 7.86 -0.81 -14.83
N ASN A 204 8.10 0.50 -14.87
CA ASN A 204 7.34 1.40 -15.74
C ASN A 204 7.50 1.10 -17.23
N ARG A 205 8.71 0.75 -17.69
CA ARG A 205 9.04 0.71 -19.12
C ARG A 205 9.59 -0.63 -19.59
N LEU A 206 10.17 -1.42 -18.70
CA LEU A 206 10.93 -2.62 -19.07
C LEU A 206 10.17 -3.93 -18.80
N GLY A 207 8.88 -3.83 -18.45
CA GLY A 207 8.05 -4.98 -18.10
C GLY A 207 8.43 -5.55 -16.73
N MET A 208 8.43 -6.87 -16.61
CA MET A 208 8.76 -7.58 -15.36
C MET A 208 10.06 -8.36 -15.53
N PHE A 209 10.93 -8.28 -14.51
CA PHE A 209 12.09 -9.14 -14.39
C PHE A 209 12.12 -9.83 -13.02
N HIS A 210 12.97 -10.83 -12.85
CA HIS A 210 13.10 -11.53 -11.59
C HIS A 210 14.55 -11.79 -11.20
N ILE A 211 14.85 -11.71 -9.91
CA ILE A 211 16.17 -12.04 -9.36
C ILE A 211 16.04 -12.93 -8.12
N PRO A 212 17.03 -13.81 -7.82
CA PRO A 212 16.99 -14.65 -6.63
C PRO A 212 17.02 -13.83 -5.33
N LEU A 213 16.40 -14.32 -4.26
CA LEU A 213 16.45 -13.66 -2.93
C LEU A 213 17.87 -13.58 -2.39
N LYS A 214 18.66 -14.62 -2.60
CA LYS A 214 20.06 -14.72 -2.20
C LYS A 214 20.93 -14.82 -3.44
N LYS A 215 22.04 -14.08 -3.49
CA LYS A 215 23.12 -14.39 -4.45
C LYS A 215 23.54 -15.84 -4.21
N LYS A 216 23.74 -16.62 -5.27
CA LYS A 216 24.44 -17.89 -5.12
C LYS A 216 25.83 -17.55 -4.60
N ASP A 217 26.23 -18.19 -3.51
CA ASP A 217 27.64 -18.20 -3.12
C ASP A 217 28.44 -18.70 -4.34
N GLU A 218 29.41 -17.91 -4.79
CA GLU A 218 30.35 -18.29 -5.86
C GLU A 218 31.29 -19.41 -5.40
#